data_AF-A0A151QMU0-F1
#
_entry.id   AF-A0A151QMU0-F1
#
_cell.length_a   1.000
_cell.length_b   1.000
_cell.length_c   1.000
_cell.angle_alpha   90.00
_cell.angle_beta   90.00
_cell.angle_gamma   90.00
#
_symmetry.space_group_name_H-M   'P 1'
#
loop_
_entity.id
_entity.type
_entity.pdbx_description
1 polymer ?
#
loop_
_entity_poly.entity_id
_entity_poly.type
_entity_poly.pdbx_seq_one_letter_code
_entity_poly.pdbx_strand_id
1 'polypeptide(L)'
;MLNCTACIAHTITLADDICRQTCKGIVQLDGYFVKYDNATFLGVKDKAVVFKKCGPSVGYNPDAMASGDAVLAVLSSGGRIFTVGGSGDMRGVL
;
A
#
# COMPACT_ATOMS: atom_id res chain seq x y z
N MET A 1 6.60 -19.90 1.46
CA MET A 1 5.63 -19.02 2.12
C MET A 1 6.39 -18.25 3.19
N LEU A 2 6.35 -16.93 3.14
CA LEU A 2 7.15 -16.04 3.98
C LEU A 2 6.59 -16.02 5.40
N ASN A 3 7.42 -16.29 6.40
CA ASN A 3 7.00 -16.31 7.80
C ASN A 3 6.69 -14.87 8.24
N CYS A 4 5.42 -14.58 8.56
CA CYS A 4 4.96 -13.26 8.99
C CYS A 4 5.82 -12.68 10.13
N THR A 5 6.15 -13.50 11.12
CA THR A 5 6.98 -13.11 12.26
C THR A 5 8.38 -12.66 11.83
N ALA A 6 9.00 -13.39 10.90
CA ALA A 6 10.34 -13.04 10.40
C ALA A 6 10.34 -11.71 9.63
N CYS A 7 9.30 -11.45 8.84
CA CYS A 7 9.19 -10.20 8.08
C CYS A 7 8.85 -9.00 8.96
N ILE A 8 8.00 -9.17 9.96
CA ILE A 8 7.75 -8.11 10.94
C ILE A 8 9.04 -7.80 11.71
N ALA A 9 9.79 -8.81 12.15
CA ALA A 9 11.09 -8.59 12.80
C ALA A 9 12.06 -7.82 11.90
N HIS A 10 12.19 -8.21 10.63
CA HIS A 10 13.02 -7.50 9.66
C HIS A 10 12.55 -6.05 9.43
N THR A 11 11.24 -5.82 9.33
CA THR A 11 10.67 -4.49 9.12
C THR A 11 10.94 -3.57 10.32
N ILE A 12 10.91 -4.11 11.54
CA ILE A 12 11.24 -3.37 12.76
C ILE A 12 12.72 -2.98 12.77
N THR A 13 13.63 -3.91 12.48
CA THR A 13 15.07 -3.58 12.37
C THR A 13 15.32 -2.50 11.32
N LEU A 14 14.68 -2.62 10.15
CA LEU A 14 14.79 -1.60 9.11
C LEU A 14 14.24 -0.25 9.56
N ALA A 15 13.11 -0.23 10.27
CA ALA A 15 12.51 1.00 10.81
C ALA A 15 13.44 1.69 11.82
N ASP A 16 14.10 0.92 12.69
CA ASP A 16 15.09 1.45 13.62
C ASP A 16 16.25 2.11 12.85
N ASP A 17 16.72 1.51 11.76
CA ASP A 17 17.80 2.05 10.95
C ASP A 17 17.42 3.31 10.15
N ILE A 18 16.26 3.32 9.49
CA ILE A 18 15.88 4.43 8.58
C ILE A 18 15.10 5.55 9.27
N CYS A 19 14.52 5.29 10.44
CA CYS A 19 13.75 6.27 11.22
C CYS A 19 14.39 6.56 12.59
N ARG A 20 15.71 6.44 12.71
CA ARG A 20 16.46 6.69 13.97
C ARG A 20 16.01 7.98 14.66
N GLN A 21 15.77 7.87 15.96
CA GLN A 21 15.45 9.00 16.85
C GLN A 21 14.20 9.80 16.47
N THR A 22 13.26 9.19 15.73
CA THR A 22 11.96 9.81 15.42
C THR A 22 10.89 9.32 16.38
N CYS A 23 9.94 10.19 16.76
CA CYS A 23 8.77 9.80 17.55
C CYS A 23 7.66 9.15 16.72
N LYS A 24 7.77 9.22 15.39
CA LYS A 24 6.80 8.72 14.43
C LYS A 24 7.52 8.20 13.21
N GLY A 25 7.11 7.03 12.71
CA GLY A 25 7.65 6.42 11.51
C GLY A 25 6.64 5.53 10.82
N ILE A 26 6.80 5.41 9.50
CA ILE A 26 5.99 4.55 8.65
C ILE A 26 6.93 3.80 7.72
N VAL A 27 6.89 2.48 7.76
CA VAL A 27 7.65 1.60 6.87
C VAL A 27 6.68 0.66 6.16
N GLN A 28 6.64 0.76 4.83
CA GLN A 28 5.85 -0.12 3.96
C GLN A 28 6.81 -0.94 3.11
N LEU A 29 6.73 -2.27 3.24
CA LEU A 29 7.35 -3.25 2.37
C LEU A 29 6.26 -3.99 1.59
N ASP A 30 6.65 -4.83 0.64
CA ASP A 30 5.69 -5.68 -0.06
C ASP A 30 5.02 -6.65 0.93
N GLY A 31 3.70 -6.50 1.12
CA GLY A 31 2.90 -7.30 2.05
C GLY A 31 3.01 -6.95 3.54
N TYR A 32 3.83 -5.98 3.96
CA TYR A 32 4.00 -5.62 5.38
C TYR A 32 4.03 -4.11 5.61
N PHE A 33 3.42 -3.69 6.72
CA PHE A 33 3.32 -2.29 7.12
C PHE A 33 3.53 -2.14 8.62
N VAL A 34 4.42 -1.23 9.00
CA VAL A 34 4.64 -0.84 10.40
C VAL A 34 4.48 0.67 10.50
N LYS A 35 3.65 1.11 11.46
CA LYS A 35 3.47 2.51 11.83
C LYS A 35 3.56 2.65 13.34
N TYR A 36 4.35 3.62 13.78
CA TYR A 36 4.39 4.07 15.17
C TYR A 36 4.29 5.59 15.21
N ASP A 37 3.75 6.12 16.29
CA ASP A 37 3.52 7.55 16.51
C ASP A 37 3.37 7.78 18.01
N ASN A 38 3.78 8.95 18.50
CA ASN A 38 3.52 9.36 19.88
C ASN A 38 2.11 9.96 20.06
N ALA A 39 1.43 10.30 18.96
CA ALA A 39 0.02 10.68 18.95
C ALA A 39 -0.90 9.46 18.70
N THR A 40 -2.13 9.51 19.21
CA THR A 40 -3.12 8.45 18.97
C THR A 40 -3.60 8.46 17.51
N PHE A 41 -3.43 7.32 16.82
CA PHE A 41 -3.85 7.16 15.41
C PHE A 41 -4.74 5.94 15.16
N LEU A 42 -4.83 5.02 16.13
CA LEU A 42 -5.66 3.81 16.00
C LEU A 42 -7.13 4.21 15.90
N GLY A 43 -7.83 3.71 14.88
CA GLY A 43 -9.24 4.04 14.61
C GLY A 43 -9.48 5.44 14.03
N VAL A 44 -8.44 6.26 13.86
CA VAL A 44 -8.56 7.60 13.26
C VAL A 44 -8.39 7.49 11.75
N LYS A 45 -9.38 7.99 11.00
CA LYS A 45 -9.35 7.98 9.54
C LYS A 45 -8.33 8.99 9.02
N ASP A 46 -7.34 8.52 8.28
CA ASP A 46 -6.32 9.32 7.61
C ASP A 46 -6.34 9.01 6.10
N LYS A 47 -6.42 10.05 5.26
CA LYS A 47 -6.43 9.93 3.79
C LYS A 47 -5.20 10.58 3.14
N ALA A 48 -4.19 10.95 3.93
CA ALA A 48 -2.99 11.58 3.41
C ALA A 48 -2.23 10.64 2.46
N VAL A 49 -1.80 11.17 1.31
CA VAL A 49 -0.94 10.43 0.38
C VAL A 49 0.49 10.46 0.92
N VAL A 50 1.02 9.31 1.35
CA VAL A 50 2.39 9.19 1.88
C VAL A 50 3.41 8.87 0.79
N PHE A 51 3.04 8.00 -0.15
CA PHE A 51 3.90 7.61 -1.27
C PHE A 51 3.04 7.29 -2.49
N LYS A 52 3.47 7.75 -3.67
CA LYS A 52 2.85 7.42 -4.95
C LYS A 52 3.96 7.23 -5.98
N LYS A 53 3.93 6.11 -6.69
CA LYS A 53 4.85 5.80 -7.78
C LYS A 53 4.04 5.44 -9.02
N CYS A 54 4.44 5.97 -10.16
CA CYS A 54 3.87 5.64 -11.47
C CYS A 54 4.92 4.88 -12.30
N GLY A 55 4.47 3.97 -13.15
CA GLY A 55 5.33 3.37 -14.17
C GLY A 55 5.63 4.34 -15.32
N PRO A 56 6.43 3.93 -16.32
CA PRO A 56 6.63 4.69 -17.54
C PRO A 56 5.30 5.02 -18.23
N SER A 57 5.21 6.19 -18.87
CA SER A 57 4.04 6.54 -19.67
C SER A 57 3.94 5.61 -20.88
N VAL A 58 2.75 5.05 -21.10
CA VAL A 58 2.42 4.23 -22.27
C VAL A 58 1.68 5.04 -23.36
N GLY A 59 1.59 6.35 -23.21
CA GLY A 59 0.80 7.22 -24.08
C GLY A 59 -0.70 7.07 -23.85
N TYR A 60 -1.49 7.61 -24.79
CA TYR A 60 -2.95 7.49 -24.74
C TYR A 60 -3.39 6.13 -25.27
N ASN A 61 -4.08 5.36 -24.43
CA ASN A 61 -4.69 4.09 -24.80
C ASN A 61 -6.05 3.95 -24.09
N PRO A 62 -7.18 4.11 -24.80
CA PRO A 62 -8.51 4.14 -24.19
C PRO A 62 -8.91 2.80 -23.55
N ASP A 63 -8.53 1.67 -24.16
CA ASP A 63 -8.83 0.33 -23.63
C ASP A 63 -8.07 0.06 -22.32
N ALA A 64 -6.83 0.52 -22.26
CA ALA A 64 -6.01 0.45 -21.05
C ALA A 64 -6.58 1.34 -19.93
N MET A 65 -7.03 2.55 -20.26
CA MET A 65 -7.67 3.44 -19.30
C MET A 65 -8.99 2.84 -18.77
N ALA A 66 -9.84 2.33 -19.65
CA ALA A 66 -11.09 1.67 -19.28
C ALA A 66 -10.86 0.43 -18.40
N SER A 67 -9.83 -0.36 -18.70
CA SER A 67 -9.43 -1.50 -17.87
C SER A 67 -8.94 -1.06 -16.49
N GLY A 68 -8.17 0.04 -16.42
CA GLY A 68 -7.72 0.62 -15.16
C GLY A 68 -8.87 1.12 -14.30
N ASP A 69 -9.84 1.81 -14.89
CA ASP A 69 -11.05 2.28 -14.21
C ASP A 69 -11.89 1.12 -13.68
N ALA A 70 -12.02 0.04 -14.46
CA ALA A 70 -12.72 -1.17 -14.04
C ALA A 70 -12.06 -1.83 -12.83
N VAL A 71 -10.72 -1.94 -12.82
CA VAL A 71 -9.96 -2.45 -11.67
C VAL A 71 -10.15 -1.55 -10.45
N LEU A 72 -10.06 -0.23 -10.62
CA LEU A 72 -10.21 0.73 -9.52
C LEU A 72 -11.62 0.69 -8.91
N ALA A 73 -12.65 0.48 -9.73
CA ALA A 73 -14.03 0.32 -9.26
C ALA A 73 -14.17 -0.92 -8.36
N VAL A 74 -13.55 -2.05 -8.73
CA VAL A 74 -13.52 -3.26 -7.89
C VAL A 74 -12.80 -2.99 -6.58
N LEU A 75 -11.62 -2.38 -6.61
CA LEU A 75 -10.85 -2.06 -5.40
C LEU A 75 -11.60 -1.06 -4.49
N SER A 76 -12.34 -0.13 -5.07
CA SER A 76 -13.07 0.91 -4.33
C SER A 76 -14.43 0.46 -3.80
N SER A 77 -14.88 -0.76 -4.15
CA SER A 77 -16.21 -1.29 -3.76
C SER A 77 -16.40 -1.44 -2.24
N GLY A 78 -15.31 -1.41 -1.47
CA GLY A 78 -15.32 -1.34 -0.01
C GLY A 78 -15.74 -2.67 0.66
N GLY A 79 -15.66 -2.69 2.00
CA GLY A 79 -16.17 -3.80 2.82
C GLY A 79 -15.19 -4.95 3.08
N ARG A 80 -13.98 -4.92 2.52
CA ARG A 80 -12.91 -5.89 2.80
C ARG A 80 -11.61 -5.18 3.17
N ILE A 81 -10.81 -5.84 4.00
CA ILE A 81 -9.49 -5.34 4.44
C ILE A 81 -8.43 -5.53 3.35
N PHE A 82 -8.66 -6.49 2.44
CA PHE A 82 -7.79 -6.79 1.30
C PHE A 82 -8.63 -7.23 0.12
N THR A 83 -8.37 -6.68 -1.06
CA THR A 83 -9.09 -6.97 -2.31
C THR A 83 -8.11 -7.08 -3.48
N VAL A 84 -8.30 -8.09 -4.32
CA VAL A 84 -7.59 -8.22 -5.61
C VAL A 84 -8.63 -8.09 -6.72
N GLY A 85 -8.32 -7.26 -7.73
CA GLY A 85 -9.16 -7.03 -8.89
C GLY A 85 -8.38 -7.15 -10.19
N GLY A 86 -9.08 -7.38 -11.30
CA GLY A 86 -8.45 -7.49 -12.62
C GLY A 86 -9.41 -7.18 -13.76
N SER A 87 -8.87 -6.70 -14.88
CA SER A 87 -9.57 -6.48 -16.14
C SER A 87 -8.58 -6.66 -17.29
N GLY A 88 -8.83 -7.63 -18.17
CA GLY A 88 -7.85 -8.05 -19.19
C GLY A 88 -6.51 -8.43 -18.55
N ASP A 89 -5.42 -7.84 -19.03
CA ASP A 89 -4.07 -8.04 -18.50
C ASP A 89 -3.75 -7.17 -17.27
N MET A 90 -4.64 -6.24 -16.90
CA MET A 90 -4.45 -5.38 -15.74
C MET A 90 -4.88 -6.07 -14.46
N ARG A 91 -4.07 -5.91 -13.41
CA ARG A 91 -4.34 -6.39 -12.06
C ARG A 91 -4.14 -5.26 -11.06
N GLY A 92 -4.91 -5.30 -9.99
CA GLY A 92 -4.80 -4.37 -8.88
C GLY A 92 -5.00 -5.07 -7.55
N VAL A 93 -4.41 -4.49 -6.52
CA VAL A 93 -4.51 -4.93 -5.13
C VAL A 93 -4.73 -3.71 -4.25
N LEU A 94 -5.62 -3.83 -3.27
CA LEU A 94 -5.86 -2.85 -2.22
C LEU A 94 -5.92 -3.55 -0.86
#